data_AF-A0A843HC45-F1
#
_entry.id   AF-A0A843HC45-F1
#
_cell.length_a   1.000
_cell.length_b   1.000
_cell.length_c   1.000
_cell.angle_alpha   90.00
_cell.angle_beta   90.00
_cell.angle_gamma   90.00
#
_symmetry.space_group_name_H-M   'P 1'
#
loop_
_entity.id
_entity.type
_entity.pdbx_description
1 polymer ?
#
loop_
_entity_poly.entity_id
_entity_poly.type
_entity_poly.pdbx_seq_one_letter_code
_entity_poly.pdbx_strand_id
1 'polypeptide(L)' 'MNVDKLVGNTPMIKIDYEYEGKKGSIYSKVEYYNYSGSIKDRIALYIIQKEKERGNLKDGQPIIEVTSG' A
#
# COMPACT_ATOMS: atom_id res chain seq x y z
N MET A 1 16.27 9.98 1.74
CA MET A 1 15.65 8.66 1.46
C MET A 1 14.58 8.88 0.40
N ASN A 2 14.47 8.03 -0.63
CA ASN A 2 13.40 8.14 -1.62
C ASN A 2 12.30 7.12 -1.25
N VAL A 3 11.21 7.60 -0.64
CA VAL A 3 10.13 6.78 -0.07
C VAL A 3 9.39 6.00 -1.17
N ASP A 4 9.37 6.51 -2.40
CA ASP A 4 8.68 5.91 -3.54
C ASP A 4 9.20 4.49 -3.85
N LYS A 5 10.46 4.21 -3.50
CA LYS A 5 11.09 2.89 -3.67
C LYS A 5 10.68 1.88 -2.58
N LEU A 6 10.01 2.33 -1.53
CA LEU A 6 9.59 1.54 -0.37
C LEU A 6 8.08 1.22 -0.40
N VAL A 7 7.39 1.59 -1.47
CA VAL A 7 5.95 1.37 -1.66
C VAL A 7 5.72 0.54 -2.91
N GLY A 8 4.91 -0.51 -2.78
CA GLY A 8 4.64 -1.45 -3.86
C GLY A 8 5.59 -2.65 -3.88
N ASN A 9 5.52 -3.45 -4.95
CA ASN A 9 6.31 -4.67 -5.14
C ASN A 9 6.30 -5.63 -3.93
N THR A 10 5.23 -5.61 -3.14
CA THR A 10 5.04 -6.47 -1.98
C THR A 10 4.96 -7.95 -2.40
N PRO A 11 5.37 -8.90 -1.55
CA PRO A 11 5.32 -10.32 -1.89
C PRO A 11 3.90 -10.80 -2.20
N MET A 12 3.76 -11.69 -3.19
CA MET A 12 2.59 -12.54 -3.35
C MET A 12 2.94 -13.91 -2.81
N ILE A 13 2.19 -14.41 -1.84
CA ILE A 13 2.43 -15.72 -1.23
C ILE A 13 1.24 -16.65 -1.52
N LYS A 14 1.53 -17.94 -1.69
CA LYS A 14 0.53 -18.99 -1.73
C LYS A 14 0.37 -19.56 -0.33
N ILE A 15 -0.86 -19.66 0.16
CA ILE A 15 -1.21 -20.25 1.44
C ILE A 15 -2.02 -21.51 1.12
N ASP A 16 -1.40 -22.66 1.33
CA ASP A 16 -2.05 -23.95 1.23
C ASP A 16 -2.80 -24.26 2.53
N TYR A 17 -4.02 -24.79 2.43
CA TYR A 17 -4.85 -25.11 3.60
C TYR A 17 -5.65 -26.40 3.38
N GLU A 18 -6.14 -26.97 4.48
CA GLU A 18 -7.08 -28.08 4.48
C GLU A 18 -8.27 -27.73 5.38
N TYR A 19 -9.48 -27.90 4.88
CA TYR A 19 -10.72 -27.60 5.59
C TYR A 19 -11.76 -28.69 5.30
N GLU A 20 -12.31 -29.32 6.34
CA GLU A 20 -13.26 -30.45 6.23
C GLU A 20 -12.77 -31.58 5.29
N GLY A 21 -11.47 -31.90 5.37
CA GLY A 21 -10.84 -32.92 4.53
C GLY A 21 -10.64 -32.52 3.07
N LYS A 22 -10.91 -31.26 2.70
CA LYS A 22 -10.67 -30.72 1.36
C LYS A 22 -9.43 -29.84 1.36
N LYS A 23 -8.49 -30.13 0.46
CA LYS A 23 -7.28 -29.31 0.24
C LYS A 23 -7.59 -28.16 -0.71
N GLY A 24 -7.07 -26.98 -0.39
CA GLY A 24 -7.22 -25.78 -1.21
C GLY A 24 -6.00 -24.86 -1.08
N SER A 25 -6.01 -23.77 -1.85
CA SER A 25 -4.97 -22.75 -1.76
C SER A 25 -5.56 -21.37 -2.02
N ILE A 26 -5.10 -20.38 -1.27
CA ILE A 26 -5.37 -18.96 -1.52
C ILE A 26 -4.05 -18.24 -1.80
N TYR A 27 -4.10 -17.18 -2.59
CA TYR A 27 -2.96 -16.28 -2.76
C TYR A 27 -3.21 -15.01 -1.95
N SER A 28 -2.19 -14.55 -1.24
CA SER A 28 -2.24 -13.33 -0.44
C SER A 28 -1.16 -12.36 -0.87
N LYS A 29 -1.55 -11.09 -1.06
CA LYS A 29 -0.64 -9.98 -1.31
C LYS A 29 -0.28 -9.34 0.02
N VAL A 30 1.00 -9.40 0.39
CA VAL A 30 1.46 -9.08 1.74
C VAL A 30 1.75 -7.59 1.89
N GLU A 31 0.69 -6.79 1.95
CA GLU A 31 0.75 -5.31 1.92
C GLU A 31 1.34 -4.65 3.17
N TYR A 32 1.62 -5.41 4.24
CA TYR A 32 2.32 -4.85 5.40
C TYR A 32 3.80 -4.56 5.11
N TYR A 33 4.37 -5.05 4.00
CA TYR A 33 5.74 -4.74 3.60
C TYR A 33 5.92 -3.36 2.95
N ASN A 34 4.85 -2.56 2.79
CA ASN A 34 5.02 -1.17 2.40
C ASN A 34 5.61 -0.34 3.55
N TYR A 35 6.14 0.83 3.22
CA TYR A 35 6.85 1.76 4.10
C TYR A 35 6.30 1.91 5.55
N SER A 36 5.01 2.19 5.72
CA SER A 36 4.37 2.40 7.03
C SER A 36 3.73 1.14 7.62
N GLY A 37 3.81 0.02 6.92
CA GLY A 37 3.21 -1.23 7.38
C GLY A 37 1.80 -1.49 6.85
N SER A 38 1.30 -0.74 5.88
CA SER A 38 -0.07 -0.90 5.38
C SER A 38 -0.23 -0.65 3.89
N ILE A 39 -1.32 -1.17 3.31
CA ILE A 39 -1.71 -0.90 1.93
C ILE A 39 -1.94 0.60 1.63
N LYS A 40 -2.18 1.43 2.67
CA LYS A 40 -2.49 2.85 2.51
C LYS A 40 -1.32 3.65 1.93
N ASP A 41 -0.08 3.17 2.07
CA ASP A 41 1.09 3.81 1.47
C ASP A 41 0.95 3.98 -0.04
N ARG A 42 0.32 3.01 -0.72
CA ARG A 42 0.11 3.06 -2.18
C ARG A 42 -0.75 4.24 -2.60
N ILE A 43 -1.90 4.41 -1.95
CA ILE A 43 -2.84 5.46 -2.30
C ILE A 43 -2.33 6.83 -1.87
N ALA A 44 -1.69 6.92 -0.70
CA ALA A 44 -1.07 8.15 -0.23
C ALA A 44 0.01 8.63 -1.21
N LEU A 45 0.91 7.73 -1.63
CA LEU A 45 1.95 8.04 -2.60
C LEU A 45 1.35 8.47 -3.95
N TYR A 46 0.36 7.72 -4.45
CA TYR A 46 -0.31 8.03 -5.70
C TYR A 46 -0.96 9.42 -5.69
N ILE A 47 -1.73 9.76 -4.64
CA ILE A 47 -2.40 11.05 -4.52
C ILE A 47 -1.37 12.18 -4.49
N ILE A 48 -0.33 12.05 -3.65
CA ILE A 48 0.71 13.08 -3.53
C ILE A 48 1.41 13.30 -4.87
N GLN A 49 1.84 12.22 -5.55
CA GLN A 49 2.50 12.33 -6.85
C GLN A 49 1.58 12.96 -7.89
N LYS A 50 0.32 12.52 -7.96
CA LYS A 50 -0.65 13.04 -8.93
C LYS A 50 -0.95 14.52 -8.72
N GLU A 51 -1.12 14.96 -7.48
CA GLU A 51 -1.43 16.36 -7.18
C GLU A 51 -0.21 17.27 -7.32
N LYS A 52 1.01 16.75 -7.10
CA LYS A 52 2.25 17.46 -7.47
C LYS A 52 2.39 17.61 -8.98
N GLU A 53 2.15 16.55 -9.75
CA GLU A 53 2.15 16.58 -11.22
C GLU A 53 1.14 17.58 -11.79
N ARG A 54 -0.05 17.67 -11.17
CA ARG A 54 -1.11 18.62 -11.54
C ARG A 54 -0.82 20.05 -11.10
N GLY A 55 0.16 20.27 -10.22
CA GLY A 55 0.47 21.58 -9.64
C GLY A 55 -0.49 22.02 -8.52
N ASN A 56 -1.39 21.14 -8.06
CA ASN A 56 -2.37 21.42 -7.01
C ASN A 56 -1.76 21.32 -5.59
N LEU A 57 -0.70 20.52 -5.44
CA LEU A 57 0.03 20.35 -4.19
C LEU A 57 1.43 20.97 -4.31
N LYS A 58 1.69 21.98 -3.49
CA LYS A 58 2.99 22.67 -3.41
C LYS A 58 3.82 22.14 -2.24
N ASP A 59 5.12 22.32 -2.31
CA ASP A 59 6.00 21.96 -1.20
C ASP A 59 5.69 22.82 0.04
N GLY A 60 5.64 22.17 1.21
CA GLY A 60 5.28 22.80 2.49
C GLY A 60 3.77 23.04 2.69
N GLN A 61 2.92 22.74 1.71
CA GLN A 61 1.48 22.89 1.83
C GLN A 61 0.90 21.87 2.83
N PRO A 62 0.04 22.28 3.78
CA PRO A 62 -0.65 21.35 4.67
C PRO A 62 -1.55 20.38 3.90
N ILE A 63 -1.54 19.11 4.32
CA ILE A 63 -2.46 18.07 3.87
C ILE A 63 -3.40 17.77 5.03
N ILE A 64 -4.70 17.79 4.75
CA ILE A 64 -5.74 17.45 5.73
C ILE A 64 -6.41 16.17 5.25
N GLU A 65 -6.51 15.19 6.14
CA GLU A 65 -7.19 13.92 5.91
C GLU A 65 -8.00 13.58 7.16
N VAL A 66 -9.11 12.88 7.00
CA VAL A 66 -9.93 12.40 8.11
C VAL A 66 -9.95 10.88 8.08
N THR A 67 -9.23 10.27 9.01
CA THR A 67 -9.10 8.81 9.07
C THR A 67 -8.94 8.31 10.51
N SER A 68 -9.39 7.08 10.77
CA SER A 68 -9.04 6.31 11.97
C SER A 68 -7.77 5.47 11.81
N GLY A 69 -7.23 5.39 10.59
CA GLY A 69 -6.17 4.47 10.15
C GLY A 69 -6.34 3.98 8.71
#